data_AF-A0A524NPG8-F1
#
_entry.id   AF-A0A524NPG8-F1
#
_cell.length_a   1.000
_cell.length_b   1.000
_cell.length_c   1.000
_cell.angle_alpha   90.00
_cell.angle_beta   90.00
_cell.angle_gamma   90.00
#
_symmetry.space_group_name_H-M   'P 1'
#
loop_
_entity.id
_entity.type
_entity.pdbx_description
1 polymer ?
#
loop_
_entity_poly.entity_id
_entity_poly.type
_entity_poly.pdbx_seq_one_letter_code
_entity_poly.pdbx_strand_id
1 'polypeptide(L)'
;MSNTQRWSWKRAALALMCAALAGGCTSETEQENATYADEEFVEACLSVGNLEREICECTAEKAKDELTPNARAFVIASLTNDREEIQRLRDELDMQDALTAGKFMAKAPGDCAEELQ
;
A
#
# COMPACT_ATOMS: atom_id res chain seq x y z
N MET A 1 9.69 19.94 -49.86
CA MET A 1 9.28 20.24 -48.47
C MET A 1 8.25 19.20 -48.08
N SER A 2 8.71 18.19 -47.36
CA SER A 2 8.02 16.97 -46.93
C SER A 2 7.84 17.08 -45.41
N ASN A 3 6.91 16.48 -44.68
CA ASN A 3 5.69 15.71 -44.94
C ASN A 3 5.10 15.50 -43.53
N THR A 4 3.78 15.49 -43.39
CA THR A 4 3.02 14.62 -42.46
C THR A 4 3.79 13.78 -41.41
N GLN A 5 4.10 14.34 -40.24
CA GLN A 5 4.42 13.55 -39.02
C GLN A 5 3.71 14.10 -37.79
N ARG A 6 2.38 14.14 -37.88
CA ARG A 6 1.44 14.46 -36.82
C ARG A 6 0.61 13.20 -36.51
N TRP A 7 1.29 12.10 -36.19
CA TRP A 7 0.72 10.79 -35.85
C TRP A 7 1.41 10.34 -34.56
N SER A 8 0.69 10.21 -33.46
CA SER A 8 0.08 8.93 -33.06
C SER A 8 1.08 7.76 -32.91
N TRP A 9 2.39 8.02 -32.79
CA TRP A 9 3.46 6.98 -32.76
C TRP A 9 4.32 6.96 -31.49
N LYS A 10 4.15 7.87 -30.52
CA LYS A 10 4.99 7.85 -29.29
C LYS A 10 4.75 6.64 -28.36
N ARG A 11 3.82 5.74 -28.67
CA ARG A 11 3.50 4.54 -27.88
C ARG A 11 4.05 3.21 -28.44
N ALA A 12 4.87 3.17 -29.49
CA ALA A 12 5.18 1.88 -30.14
C ALA A 12 6.65 1.60 -30.53
N ALA A 13 7.64 2.41 -30.16
CA ALA A 13 9.00 2.23 -30.71
C ALA A 13 10.16 2.41 -29.73
N LEU A 14 10.03 2.00 -28.47
CA LEU A 14 11.19 1.82 -27.59
C LEU A 14 11.11 0.50 -26.80
N ALA A 15 10.84 -0.59 -27.52
CA ALA A 15 10.91 -1.96 -27.02
C ALA A 15 11.86 -2.86 -27.85
N LEU A 16 12.84 -2.29 -28.57
CA LEU A 16 13.68 -3.09 -29.47
C LEU A 16 15.08 -2.49 -29.69
N MET A 17 15.90 -2.43 -28.63
CA MET A 17 17.36 -2.48 -28.71
C MET A 17 17.96 -2.50 -27.30
N CYS A 18 18.26 -3.70 -26.79
CA CYS A 18 19.40 -4.04 -25.91
C CYS A 18 19.15 -5.39 -25.23
N ALA A 19 19.24 -6.46 -26.01
CA ALA A 19 19.42 -7.81 -25.47
C ALA A 19 20.53 -8.47 -26.27
N ALA A 20 21.79 -8.20 -25.91
CA ALA A 20 22.96 -9.06 -26.22
C ALA A 20 24.29 -8.45 -25.75
N LEU A 21 24.48 -8.13 -24.46
CA LEU A 21 25.80 -8.18 -23.81
C LEU A 21 25.58 -8.57 -22.35
N ALA A 22 26.40 -9.49 -21.86
CA ALA A 22 26.16 -10.32 -20.68
C ALA A 22 25.96 -9.55 -19.36
N GLY A 23 24.97 -10.00 -18.57
CA GLY A 23 24.95 -9.85 -17.12
C GLY A 23 24.12 -8.70 -16.55
N GLY A 24 22.87 -8.99 -16.17
CA GLY A 24 22.17 -8.29 -15.09
C GLY A 24 21.21 -7.16 -15.49
N CYS A 25 20.08 -7.49 -16.14
CA CYS A 25 18.88 -6.66 -16.02
C CYS A 25 18.16 -7.07 -14.74
N THR A 26 18.31 -6.31 -13.65
CA THR A 26 17.51 -6.45 -12.44
C THR A 26 16.61 -5.23 -12.30
N SER A 27 15.34 -5.44 -12.66
CA SER A 27 14.11 -4.88 -12.10
C SER A 27 14.19 -3.55 -11.32
N GLU A 28 13.72 -2.45 -11.93
CA GLU A 28 13.24 -1.26 -11.23
C GLU A 28 11.72 -1.20 -11.40
N THR A 29 10.97 -1.99 -10.62
CA THR A 29 9.48 -1.94 -10.59
C THR A 29 8.91 -2.35 -9.24
N GLU A 30 9.70 -2.26 -8.17
CA GLU A 30 9.30 -2.70 -6.82
C GLU A 30 9.13 -1.53 -5.83
N GLN A 31 9.35 -0.27 -6.23
CA GLN A 31 9.40 0.86 -5.30
C GLN A 31 8.16 1.79 -5.32
N GLU A 32 7.28 1.69 -6.32
CA GLU A 32 6.05 2.51 -6.38
C GLU A 32 4.84 1.88 -5.66
N ASN A 33 4.86 0.56 -5.41
CA ASN A 33 3.70 -0.14 -4.85
C ASN A 33 3.65 -0.07 -3.31
N ALA A 34 4.82 0.03 -2.66
CA ALA A 34 4.91 0.14 -1.20
C ALA A 34 4.36 1.48 -0.71
N THR A 35 4.76 2.59 -1.34
CA THR A 35 4.30 3.93 -0.99
C THR A 35 2.80 4.13 -1.25
N TYR A 36 2.25 3.52 -2.30
CA TYR A 36 0.82 3.58 -2.57
C TYR A 36 -0.02 2.89 -1.50
N ALA A 37 0.39 1.68 -1.10
CA ALA A 37 -0.29 0.92 -0.05
C ALA A 37 -0.27 1.65 1.30
N ASP A 38 0.76 2.46 1.56
CA ASP A 38 0.89 3.28 2.77
C ASP A 38 -0.01 4.49 2.76
N GLU A 39 -0.05 5.21 1.64
CA GLU A 39 -0.97 6.34 1.52
C GLU A 39 -2.42 5.86 1.64
N GLU A 40 -2.76 4.69 1.07
CA GLU A 40 -4.09 4.09 1.25
C GLU A 40 -4.43 3.85 2.74
N PHE A 41 -3.46 3.35 3.51
CA PHE A 41 -3.64 3.17 4.95
C PHE A 41 -3.83 4.51 5.67
N VAL A 42 -2.99 5.49 5.35
CA VAL A 42 -3.05 6.83 5.96
C VAL A 42 -4.39 7.49 5.65
N GLU A 43 -4.86 7.44 4.40
CA GLU A 43 -6.17 7.95 3.99
C GLU A 43 -7.31 7.22 4.72
N ALA A 44 -7.24 5.89 4.81
CA ALA A 44 -8.21 5.09 5.54
C ALA A 44 -8.24 5.49 7.02
N CYS A 45 -7.08 5.61 7.67
CA CYS A 45 -6.95 6.04 9.07
C CYS A 45 -7.55 7.44 9.30
N LEU A 46 -7.23 8.40 8.44
CA LEU A 46 -7.77 9.76 8.47
C LEU A 46 -9.30 9.79 8.26
N SER A 47 -9.86 8.79 7.59
CA SER A 47 -11.31 8.71 7.35
C SER A 47 -12.12 8.29 8.59
N VAL A 48 -11.50 7.61 9.56
CA VAL A 48 -12.21 7.04 10.73
C VAL A 48 -12.34 8.03 11.88
N GLY A 49 -11.58 9.14 11.88
CA GLY A 49 -11.75 10.17 12.90
C GLY A 49 -10.70 11.28 12.91
N ASN A 50 -10.76 12.10 13.97
CA ASN A 50 -9.94 13.29 14.22
C ASN A 50 -8.46 12.99 14.54
N LEU A 51 -7.88 11.93 13.99
CA LEU A 51 -6.45 11.68 14.13
C LEU A 51 -5.69 12.62 13.22
N GLU A 52 -4.57 13.14 13.72
CA GLU A 52 -3.67 13.93 12.91
C GLU A 52 -2.91 13.03 11.93
N ARG A 53 -2.53 13.59 10.77
CA ARG A 53 -1.84 12.84 9.71
C ARG A 53 -0.58 12.15 10.23
N GLU A 54 0.19 12.81 11.09
CA GLU A 54 1.43 12.28 11.66
C GLU A 54 1.18 10.99 12.48
N ILE A 55 0.06 10.91 13.20
CA ILE A 55 -0.35 9.70 13.93
C ILE A 55 -0.71 8.58 12.95
N CYS A 56 -1.43 8.91 11.88
CA CYS A 56 -1.81 7.93 10.85
C CYS A 56 -0.61 7.42 10.06
N GLU A 57 0.37 8.27 9.76
CA GLU A 57 1.64 7.88 9.12
C GLU A 57 2.46 6.97 10.04
N CYS A 58 2.60 7.32 11.33
CA CYS A 58 3.23 6.44 12.31
C CYS A 58 2.51 5.08 12.41
N THR A 59 1.18 5.09 12.43
CA THR A 59 0.38 3.87 12.49
C THR A 59 0.56 3.04 11.22
N ALA A 60 0.58 3.66 10.04
CA ALA A 60 0.81 2.97 8.78
C ALA A 60 2.20 2.30 8.73
N GLU A 61 3.23 2.95 9.27
CA GLU A 61 4.58 2.39 9.35
C GLU A 61 4.62 1.18 10.29
N LYS A 62 4.07 1.30 11.51
CA LYS A 62 3.97 0.17 12.45
C LYS A 62 3.16 -1.00 11.86
N ALA A 63 2.14 -0.71 11.05
CA ALA A 63 1.35 -1.74 10.38
C ALA A 63 2.18 -2.60 9.42
N LYS A 64 3.24 -2.06 8.79
CA LYS A 64 4.15 -2.86 7.93
C LYS A 64 4.98 -3.85 8.74
N ASP A 65 5.44 -3.41 9.90
CA ASP A 65 6.36 -4.19 10.72
C ASP A 65 5.62 -5.25 11.55
N GLU A 66 4.39 -4.94 11.99
CA GLU A 66 3.63 -5.76 12.92
C GLU A 66 2.58 -6.66 12.24
N LEU A 67 2.13 -6.34 11.03
CA LEU A 67 1.06 -7.07 10.36
C LEU A 67 1.54 -7.81 9.11
N THR A 68 0.95 -8.99 8.88
CA THR A 68 1.05 -9.66 7.58
C THR A 68 0.30 -8.84 6.52
N PRO A 69 0.57 -9.06 5.21
CA PRO A 69 -0.15 -8.36 4.15
C PRO A 69 -1.67 -8.50 4.23
N ASN A 70 -2.18 -9.69 4.58
CA ASN A 70 -3.62 -9.94 4.71
C ASN A 70 -4.21 -9.25 5.96
N ALA A 71 -3.49 -9.27 7.08
CA ALA A 71 -3.89 -8.55 8.29
C ALA A 71 -3.93 -7.03 8.06
N ARG A 72 -2.94 -6.48 7.35
CA ARG A 72 -2.89 -5.06 6.96
C ARG A 72 -4.06 -4.70 6.04
N ALA A 73 -4.32 -5.48 5.00
CA ALA A 73 -5.47 -5.29 4.11
C ALA A 73 -6.80 -5.32 4.88
N PHE A 74 -6.92 -6.21 5.86
CA PHE A 74 -8.11 -6.30 6.70
C PHE A 74 -8.30 -5.09 7.61
N VAL A 75 -7.21 -4.54 8.16
CA VAL A 75 -7.27 -3.28 8.92
C VAL A 75 -7.73 -2.14 8.02
N ILE A 76 -7.17 -2.01 6.81
CA ILE A 76 -7.58 -0.97 5.85
C ILE A 76 -9.07 -1.12 5.52
N ALA A 77 -9.53 -2.31 5.16
CA ALA A 77 -10.94 -2.58 4.87
C ALA A 77 -11.85 -2.28 6.08
N SER A 78 -11.38 -2.55 7.30
CA SER A 78 -12.08 -2.23 8.53
C SER A 78 -12.20 -0.73 8.77
N LEU A 79 -11.14 0.03 8.49
CA LEU A 79 -11.12 1.49 8.60
C LEU A 79 -12.06 2.14 7.58
N THR A 80 -12.04 1.67 6.32
CA THR A 80 -12.91 2.18 5.24
C THR A 80 -14.34 1.64 5.29
N ASN A 81 -14.66 0.76 6.25
CA ASN A 81 -15.94 0.06 6.35
C ASN A 81 -16.32 -0.75 5.09
N ASP A 82 -15.33 -1.25 4.34
CA ASP A 82 -15.55 -2.14 3.19
C ASP A 82 -16.00 -3.52 3.66
N ARG A 83 -17.31 -3.69 3.82
CA ARG A 83 -17.90 -4.92 4.36
C ARG A 83 -17.70 -6.13 3.45
N GLU A 84 -17.59 -5.94 2.15
CA GLU A 84 -17.38 -7.04 1.20
C GLU A 84 -15.95 -7.55 1.34
N GLU A 85 -14.99 -6.63 1.37
CA GLU A 85 -13.57 -6.99 1.52
C GLU A 85 -13.26 -7.54 2.91
N ILE A 86 -13.86 -6.99 3.97
CA ILE A 86 -13.79 -7.55 5.33
C ILE A 86 -14.27 -9.01 5.34
N GLN A 87 -15.37 -9.33 4.65
CA GLN A 87 -15.89 -10.70 4.62
C GLN A 87 -14.95 -11.63 3.85
N ARG A 88 -14.47 -11.21 2.69
CA ARG A 88 -13.51 -11.98 1.90
C ARG A 88 -12.24 -12.28 2.70
N LEU A 89 -11.66 -11.27 3.32
CA LEU A 89 -10.43 -11.39 4.10
C LEU A 89 -10.62 -12.20 5.38
N ARG A 90 -11.82 -12.24 5.98
CA ARG A 90 -12.09 -13.09 7.16
C ARG A 90 -11.96 -14.57 6.88
N ASP A 91 -12.27 -15.00 5.66
CA ASP A 91 -12.12 -16.41 5.26
C ASP A 91 -10.66 -16.77 4.93
N GLU A 92 -9.85 -15.76 4.60
CA GLU A 92 -8.43 -15.91 4.22
C GLU A 92 -7.46 -15.65 5.39
N LEU A 93 -7.91 -14.93 6.41
CA LEU A 93 -7.16 -14.65 7.63
C LEU A 93 -7.13 -15.89 8.53
N ASP A 94 -5.93 -16.29 8.91
CA ASP A 94 -5.81 -17.20 10.03
C ASP A 94 -6.19 -16.50 11.35
N MET A 95 -6.49 -17.31 12.37
CA MET A 95 -6.91 -16.80 13.68
C MET A 95 -5.84 -15.90 14.33
N GLN A 96 -4.55 -16.18 14.13
CA GLN A 96 -3.47 -15.43 14.76
C GLN A 96 -3.33 -14.05 14.13
N ASP A 97 -3.44 -13.96 12.81
CA ASP A 97 -3.42 -12.70 12.06
C ASP A 97 -4.64 -11.85 12.40
N ALA A 98 -5.83 -12.45 12.50
CA ALA A 98 -7.04 -11.75 12.92
C ALA A 98 -6.92 -11.17 14.34
N LEU A 99 -6.34 -11.93 15.28
CA LEU A 99 -6.07 -11.45 16.65
C LEU A 99 -5.03 -10.34 16.67
N THR A 100 -3.99 -10.44 15.84
CA THR A 100 -2.92 -9.44 15.73
C THR A 100 -3.47 -8.14 15.15
N ALA A 101 -4.23 -8.20 14.05
CA ALA A 101 -4.93 -7.06 13.47
C ALA A 101 -5.87 -6.38 14.48
N GLY A 102 -6.63 -7.17 15.25
CA GLY A 102 -7.51 -6.65 16.30
C GLY A 102 -6.75 -5.91 17.42
N LYS A 103 -5.64 -6.48 17.90
CA LYS A 103 -4.77 -5.82 18.90
C LYS A 103 -4.14 -4.56 18.34
N PHE A 104 -3.68 -4.60 17.10
CA PHE A 104 -3.07 -3.48 16.42
C PHE A 104 -4.03 -2.29 16.35
N MET A 105 -5.26 -2.49 15.84
CA MET A 105 -6.28 -1.43 15.78
C MET A 105 -6.61 -0.82 17.14
N ALA A 106 -6.53 -1.60 18.22
CA ALA A 106 -6.83 -1.13 19.56
C ALA A 106 -5.69 -0.32 20.21
N LYS A 107 -4.43 -0.51 19.78
CA LYS A 107 -3.25 -0.01 20.49
C LYS A 107 -2.40 0.95 19.64
N ALA A 108 -2.14 0.62 18.39
CA ALA A 108 -1.15 1.33 17.57
C ALA A 108 -1.40 2.85 17.44
N PRO A 109 -2.65 3.34 17.23
CA PRO A 109 -2.89 4.78 17.19
C PRO A 109 -2.55 5.50 18.51
N GLY A 110 -2.78 4.83 19.65
CA GLY A 110 -2.46 5.37 20.97
C GLY A 110 -0.97 5.43 21.24
N ASP A 111 -0.24 4.35 20.90
CA ASP A 111 1.23 4.32 21.01
C ASP A 111 1.87 5.41 20.14
N CYS A 112 1.41 5.57 18.90
CA CYS A 112 1.88 6.64 18.03
C CYS A 112 1.57 8.04 18.56
N ALA A 113 0.39 8.24 19.16
CA ALA A 113 0.05 9.52 19.78
C ALA A 113 0.91 9.83 21.02
N GLU A 114 1.39 8.82 21.74
CA GLU A 114 2.34 9.00 22.86
C GLU A 114 3.76 9.27 22.36
N GLU A 115 4.22 8.58 21.31
CA GLU A 115 5.56 8.73 20.73
C GLU A 115 5.79 10.09 20.05
N LEU A 116 4.72 10.76 19.59
CA LEU A 116 4.78 12.04 18.87
C LEU A 116 4.56 13.29 19.76
N GLN A 117 4.33 13.13 21.06
CA GLN A 117 4.21 14.23 22.04
C GLN A 117 5.55 14.71 22.59
#